data_AF-A0A0B1NXQ7-F1
#
_entry.id   AF-A0A0B1NXQ7-F1
#
_cell.length_a   1.000
_cell.length_b   1.000
_cell.length_c   1.000
_cell.angle_alpha   90.00
_cell.angle_beta   90.00
_cell.angle_gamma   90.00
#
_symmetry.space_group_name_H-M   'P 1'
#
loop_
_entity.id
_entity.type
_entity.pdbx_description
1 polymer ?
#
loop_
_entity_poly.entity_id
_entity_poly.type
_entity_poly.pdbx_seq_one_letter_code
_entity_poly.pdbx_strand_id
1 'polypeptide(L)'
;MNDIKPVQSGFALSPCNNEAREAILTTGNSLFMTGAKVEHATNWTPVIIPTVPTSIRKEHGEVEVSSSMPTEEVERVCSIRPAHVKLYGRNKAEAPHRTWMAYFSKSSCAGFRVFDESGIARQFKKQKP
;
A
#
# COMPACT_ATOMS: atom_id res chain seq x y z
N MET A 1 14.23 -0.03 -26.41
CA MET A 1 13.18 -1.07 -26.35
C MET A 1 12.40 -0.84 -25.06
N ASN A 2 11.18 -0.33 -25.16
CA ASN A 2 10.30 -0.11 -24.01
C ASN A 2 9.48 -1.37 -23.80
N ASP A 3 9.51 -1.95 -22.60
CA ASP A 3 8.70 -3.12 -22.24
C ASP A 3 7.39 -2.61 -21.60
N ILE A 4 6.25 -3.10 -22.11
CA ILE A 4 4.92 -2.70 -21.66
C ILE A 4 4.22 -3.94 -21.12
N LYS A 5 3.84 -3.90 -19.84
CA LYS A 5 3.17 -5.03 -19.19
C LYS A 5 1.76 -4.64 -18.77
N PRO A 6 0.73 -5.42 -19.14
CA PRO A 6 -0.58 -5.24 -18.55
C PRO A 6 -0.52 -5.55 -17.05
N VAL A 7 -1.17 -4.72 -16.25
CA VAL A 7 -1.33 -4.88 -14.80
C VAL A 7 -2.79 -4.63 -14.43
N GLN A 8 -3.20 -5.02 -13.22
CA GLN A 8 -4.59 -4.89 -12.77
C GLN A 8 -5.15 -3.45 -12.86
N SER A 9 -4.30 -2.44 -12.76
CA SER A 9 -4.67 -1.02 -12.84
C SER A 9 -4.44 -0.37 -14.21
N GLY A 10 -4.06 -1.13 -15.24
CA GLY A 10 -3.74 -0.60 -16.57
C GLY A 10 -2.44 -1.18 -17.13
N PHE A 11 -1.45 -0.31 -17.40
CA PHE A 11 -0.18 -0.71 -18.00
C PHE A 11 1.01 -0.21 -17.18
N ALA A 12 2.02 -1.06 -17.01
CA ALA A 12 3.31 -0.68 -16.47
C ALA A 12 4.32 -0.52 -17.62
N LEU A 13 4.92 0.66 -17.73
CA LEU A 13 5.95 0.97 -18.71
C LEU A 13 7.33 0.82 -18.08
N SER A 14 8.21 0.06 -18.72
CA SER A 14 9.62 -0.06 -18.35
C SER A 14 10.48 0.64 -19.41
N PRO A 15 10.88 1.91 -19.18
CA PRO A 15 11.69 2.66 -20.13
C PRO A 15 13.11 2.10 -20.20
N CYS A 16 13.75 2.21 -21.37
CA CYS A 16 15.09 1.67 -21.58
C CYS A 16 16.22 2.45 -20.87
N ASN A 17 15.99 3.73 -20.55
CA ASN A 17 16.90 4.59 -19.80
C ASN A 17 16.13 5.76 -19.15
N ASN A 18 16.83 6.59 -18.38
CA ASN A 18 16.24 7.74 -17.70
C ASN A 18 15.74 8.82 -18.69
N GLU A 19 16.40 9.03 -19.82
CA GLU A 19 15.95 10.01 -20.83
C GLU A 19 14.61 9.60 -21.43
N ALA A 20 14.45 8.33 -21.80
CA ALA A 20 13.20 7.79 -22.30
C ALA A 20 12.09 7.84 -21.24
N ARG A 21 12.44 7.61 -19.96
CA ARG A 21 11.51 7.76 -18.84
C ARG A 21 10.95 9.18 -18.78
N GLU A 22 11.82 10.20 -18.73
CA GLU A 22 11.40 11.59 -18.63
C GLU A 22 10.64 12.07 -19.87
N ALA A 23 11.03 11.62 -21.06
CA ALA A 23 10.30 11.88 -22.29
C ALA A 23 8.87 11.33 -22.23
N ILE A 24 8.69 10.07 -21.81
CA ILE A 24 7.37 9.43 -21.66
C ILE A 24 6.48 10.18 -20.66
N LEU A 25 7.05 10.63 -19.54
CA LEU A 25 6.29 11.37 -18.52
C LEU A 25 5.87 12.75 -19.02
N THR A 26 6.78 13.45 -19.71
CA THR A 26 6.52 14.77 -20.29
C THR A 26 5.44 14.67 -21.37
N THR A 27 5.57 13.71 -22.29
CA THR A 27 4.55 13.44 -23.32
C THR A 27 3.25 12.94 -22.71
N GLY A 28 3.32 12.13 -21.65
CA GLY A 28 2.15 11.57 -20.97
C GLY A 28 1.18 12.61 -20.44
N ASN A 29 1.64 13.82 -20.09
CA ASN A 29 0.77 14.93 -19.71
C ASN A 29 -0.21 15.34 -20.83
N SER A 30 0.14 15.13 -22.11
CA SER A 30 -0.76 15.38 -23.24
C SER A 30 -1.91 14.38 -23.34
N LEU A 31 -1.80 13.20 -22.70
CA LEU A 31 -2.84 12.18 -22.67
C LEU A 31 -3.97 12.51 -21.70
N PHE A 32 -3.83 13.58 -20.91
CA PHE A 32 -4.86 14.04 -20.00
C PHE A 32 -6.21 14.29 -20.70
N MET A 33 -6.17 14.80 -21.94
CA MET A 33 -7.37 15.05 -22.75
C MET A 33 -8.13 13.77 -23.15
N THR A 34 -7.47 12.61 -23.11
CA THR A 34 -8.11 11.31 -23.36
C THR A 34 -8.51 10.60 -22.07
N GLY A 35 -8.43 11.29 -20.92
CA GLY A 35 -8.68 10.71 -19.59
C GLY A 35 -7.62 9.71 -19.12
N ALA A 36 -6.51 9.58 -19.87
CA ALA A 36 -5.41 8.69 -19.51
C ALA A 36 -4.37 9.45 -18.68
N LYS A 37 -3.82 8.79 -17.66
CA LYS A 37 -2.79 9.34 -16.76
C LYS A 37 -1.53 8.51 -16.86
N VAL A 38 -0.41 9.15 -17.17
CA VAL A 38 0.92 8.56 -17.06
C VAL A 38 1.60 9.21 -15.87
N GLU A 39 2.02 8.41 -14.91
CA GLU A 39 2.70 8.89 -13.72
C GLU A 39 3.93 8.05 -13.43
N HIS A 40 4.86 8.61 -12.66
CA HIS A 40 5.98 7.83 -12.17
C HIS A 40 5.46 6.62 -11.41
N ALA A 41 6.10 5.46 -11.63
CA ALA A 41 5.96 4.34 -10.73
C ALA A 41 6.28 4.85 -9.32
N THR A 42 5.28 4.91 -8.46
CA THR A 42 5.50 5.42 -7.12
C THR A 42 6.25 4.34 -6.36
N ASN A 43 7.44 4.67 -5.87
CA ASN A 43 8.22 3.79 -5.00
C ASN A 43 7.55 3.73 -3.61
N TRP A 44 6.33 3.18 -3.57
CA TRP A 44 5.67 2.93 -2.32
C TRP A 44 6.49 1.90 -1.56
N THR A 45 6.84 2.23 -0.33
CA THR A 45 7.47 1.29 0.57
C THR A 45 6.36 0.53 1.32
N PRO A 46 6.16 -0.77 1.02
CA PRO A 46 5.12 -1.55 1.67
C PRO A 46 5.57 -1.99 3.07
N VAL A 47 4.66 -1.87 4.03
CA VAL A 47 4.81 -2.39 5.39
C VAL A 47 3.68 -3.39 5.64
N ILE A 48 4.03 -4.61 6.03
CA ILE A 48 3.07 -5.63 6.47
C ILE A 48 2.76 -5.39 7.93
N ILE A 49 1.46 -5.40 8.24
CA ILE A 49 0.90 -5.34 9.59
C ILE A 49 0.18 -6.68 9.82
N PRO A 50 0.83 -7.64 10.51
CA PRO A 50 0.27 -8.97 10.71
C PRO A 50 -0.71 -9.01 11.89
N THR A 51 -1.57 -10.04 11.89
CA THR A 51 -2.48 -10.41 12.99
C THR A 51 -3.36 -9.29 13.54
N VAL A 52 -3.81 -8.38 12.67
CA VAL A 52 -4.79 -7.36 13.06
C VAL A 52 -6.12 -8.05 13.32
N PRO A 53 -6.77 -7.87 14.49
CA PRO A 53 -8.04 -8.50 14.78
C PRO A 53 -9.11 -8.03 13.79
N THR A 54 -10.10 -8.88 13.51
CA THR A 54 -11.24 -8.51 12.64
C THR A 54 -12.18 -7.53 13.30
N SER A 55 -12.20 -7.48 14.63
CA SER A 55 -13.08 -6.64 15.41
C SER A 55 -12.37 -6.18 16.68
N ILE A 56 -12.78 -5.02 17.18
CA ILE A 56 -12.25 -4.44 18.41
C ILE A 56 -13.42 -4.11 19.32
N ARG A 57 -13.30 -4.47 20.60
CA ARG A 57 -14.26 -4.08 21.63
C ARG A 57 -14.05 -2.61 22.00
N LYS A 58 -15.05 -1.79 21.72
CA LYS A 58 -15.17 -0.41 22.20
C LYS A 58 -16.19 -0.37 23.33
N GLU A 59 -16.27 0.76 24.02
CA GLU A 59 -17.25 1.02 25.09
C GLU A 59 -18.70 0.74 24.64
N HIS A 60 -19.02 1.04 23.38
CA HIS A 60 -20.35 0.87 22.78
C HIS A 60 -20.56 -0.51 22.13
N GLY A 61 -19.64 -1.46 22.35
CA GLY A 61 -19.69 -2.80 21.78
C GLY A 61 -18.57 -3.10 20.79
N GLU A 62 -18.71 -4.22 20.10
CA GLU A 62 -17.73 -4.74 19.15
C GLU A 62 -17.88 -4.07 17.78
N VAL A 63 -16.77 -3.59 17.22
CA VAL A 63 -16.73 -2.88 15.93
C VAL A 63 -15.78 -3.59 14.98
N GLU A 64 -16.22 -3.88 13.76
CA GLU A 64 -15.36 -4.47 12.72
C GLU A 64 -14.24 -3.51 12.32
N VAL A 65 -13.02 -4.03 12.17
CA VAL A 65 -11.85 -3.27 11.75
C VAL A 65 -11.94 -2.97 10.25
N SER A 66 -12.30 -1.73 9.94
CA SER A 66 -12.30 -1.17 8.59
C SER A 66 -10.91 -0.69 8.18
N SER A 67 -10.71 -0.33 6.90
CA SER A 67 -9.42 0.19 6.42
C SER A 67 -9.00 1.52 7.04
N SER A 68 -9.94 2.32 7.58
CA SER A 68 -9.62 3.59 8.24
C SER A 68 -8.92 3.36 9.57
N MET A 69 -9.29 2.31 10.31
CA MET A 69 -8.75 2.07 11.65
C MET A 69 -7.23 1.79 11.64
N PRO A 70 -6.69 0.84 10.83
CA PRO A 70 -5.24 0.71 10.69
C PRO A 70 -4.58 1.93 10.06
N THR A 71 -5.29 2.72 9.24
CA THR A 71 -4.74 3.95 8.64
C THR A 71 -4.46 5.01 9.70
N GLU A 72 -5.46 5.31 10.53
CA GLU A 72 -5.39 6.30 11.62
C GLU A 72 -4.36 5.88 12.67
N GLU A 73 -4.33 4.59 13.01
CA GLU A 73 -3.45 4.06 14.04
C GLU A 73 -1.97 4.03 13.57
N VAL A 74 -1.73 3.69 12.29
CA VAL A 74 -0.40 3.84 11.69
C VAL A 74 0.04 5.30 11.69
N GLU A 75 -0.84 6.23 11.33
CA GLU A 75 -0.54 7.67 11.36
C GLU A 75 -0.19 8.14 12.78
N ARG A 76 -0.96 7.68 13.78
CA ARG A 76 -0.73 7.98 15.21
C ARG A 76 0.64 7.50 15.69
N VAL A 77 1.00 6.25 15.40
CA VAL A 77 2.23 5.63 15.93
C VAL A 77 3.47 6.08 15.17
N CYS A 78 3.35 6.29 13.87
CA CYS A 78 4.50 6.61 13.01
C CYS A 78 4.63 8.10 12.69
N SER A 79 3.65 8.93 13.09
CA SER A 79 3.54 10.34 12.72
C SER A 79 3.56 10.57 11.20
N ILE A 80 3.25 9.54 10.41
CA ILE A 80 3.28 9.55 8.95
C ILE A 80 2.02 8.84 8.46
N ARG A 81 1.21 9.55 7.68
CA ARG A 81 0.02 8.95 7.06
C ARG A 81 0.42 8.04 5.90
N PRO A 82 -0.02 6.78 5.87
CA PRO A 82 0.18 5.92 4.72
C PRO A 82 -0.64 6.45 3.53
N ALA A 83 -0.09 6.35 2.31
CA ALA A 83 -0.76 6.75 1.08
C ALA A 83 -1.94 5.83 0.76
N HIS A 84 -1.84 4.55 1.15
CA HIS A 84 -2.88 3.57 0.95
C HIS A 84 -2.75 2.42 1.96
N VAL A 85 -3.87 1.86 2.40
CA VAL A 85 -3.91 0.68 3.27
C VAL A 85 -4.94 -0.31 2.72
N LYS A 86 -4.57 -1.59 2.61
CA LYS A 86 -5.47 -2.65 2.16
C LYS A 86 -5.17 -3.98 2.84
N LEU A 87 -6.14 -4.89 2.76
CA LEU A 87 -5.94 -6.30 3.13
C LEU A 87 -4.88 -6.97 2.24
N TYR A 88 -4.08 -7.82 2.84
CA TYR A 88 -3.00 -8.55 2.19
C TYR A 88 -3.04 -10.05 2.50
N GLY A 89 -2.65 -10.87 1.53
CA GLY A 89 -2.65 -12.32 1.66
C GLY A 89 -4.06 -12.93 1.70
N ARG A 90 -4.13 -14.15 2.24
CA ARG A 90 -5.38 -14.92 2.31
C ARG A 90 -6.22 -14.41 3.49
N ASN A 91 -7.26 -13.64 3.20
CA ASN A 91 -8.18 -13.11 4.20
C ASN A 91 -9.48 -13.93 4.15
N LYS A 92 -9.59 -14.94 5.03
CA LYS A 92 -10.85 -15.68 5.21
C LYS A 92 -11.78 -14.87 6.09
N ALA A 93 -13.07 -14.82 5.75
CA ALA A 93 -14.06 -14.05 6.52
C ALA A 93 -14.15 -14.52 7.99
N GLU A 94 -14.00 -15.83 8.21
CA GLU A 94 -14.07 -16.50 9.52
C GLU A 94 -12.77 -16.42 10.35
N ALA A 95 -11.67 -15.92 9.78
CA ALA A 95 -10.42 -15.85 10.52
C ALA A 95 -10.49 -14.71 11.55
N PRO A 96 -10.08 -14.93 12.81
CA PRO A 96 -10.13 -13.91 13.86
C PRO A 96 -9.13 -12.76 13.62
N HIS A 97 -8.13 -13.00 12.78
CA HIS A 97 -7.12 -12.00 12.42
C HIS A 97 -6.92 -11.92 10.92
N ARG A 98 -6.60 -10.72 10.45
CA ARG A 98 -6.29 -10.38 9.06
C ARG A 98 -4.93 -9.71 8.96
N THR A 99 -4.31 -9.84 7.79
CA THR A 99 -3.05 -9.14 7.51
C THR A 99 -3.35 -7.93 6.65
N TRP A 100 -2.81 -6.79 7.06
CA TRP A 100 -2.93 -5.54 6.31
C TRP A 100 -1.58 -5.14 5.73
N MET A 101 -1.62 -4.36 4.66
CA MET A 101 -0.46 -3.76 4.05
C MET A 101 -0.67 -2.26 3.90
N ALA A 102 0.22 -1.49 4.51
CA ALA A 102 0.29 -0.05 4.41
C ALA A 102 1.38 0.36 3.41
N TYR A 103 1.08 1.33 2.56
CA TYR A 103 1.98 1.84 1.53
C TYR A 103 2.38 3.27 1.85
N PHE A 104 3.68 3.53 1.93
CA PHE A 104 4.22 4.86 2.24
C PHE A 104 4.95 5.45 1.03
N SER A 105 4.79 6.75 0.80
CA SER A 105 5.36 7.43 -0.37
C SER A 105 6.83 7.86 -0.24
N LYS A 106 7.36 7.98 0.99
CA LYS A 106 8.71 8.51 1.24
C LYS A 106 9.44 7.78 2.36
N SER A 107 8.88 7.81 3.56
CA SER A 107 9.42 7.16 4.75
C SER A 107 8.45 6.06 5.19
N SER A 108 8.99 4.89 5.48
CA SER A 108 8.23 3.84 6.15
C SER A 108 8.68 3.72 7.59
N CYS A 109 7.71 3.52 8.46
CA CYS A 109 7.91 3.18 9.84
C CYS A 109 7.76 1.67 9.98
N ALA A 110 8.57 1.05 10.81
CA ALA A 110 8.55 -0.39 11.08
C ALA A 110 8.93 -0.63 12.55
N GLY A 111 8.67 -1.82 13.06
CA GLY A 111 8.95 -2.16 14.47
C GLY A 111 7.85 -1.76 15.45
N PHE A 112 6.71 -1.27 14.97
CA PHE A 112 5.57 -0.88 15.80
C PHE A 112 4.43 -1.91 15.76
N ARG A 113 3.47 -1.79 16.68
CA ARG A 113 2.21 -2.52 16.66
C ARG A 113 1.05 -1.53 16.44
N VAL A 114 0.06 -1.94 15.67
CA VAL A 114 -1.16 -1.15 15.42
C VAL A 114 -2.13 -1.32 16.58
N PHE A 115 -2.46 -2.56 16.94
CA PHE A 115 -3.19 -2.86 18.17
C PHE A 115 -2.37 -3.81 19.05
N ASP A 116 -2.71 -3.92 20.33
CA ASP A 116 -1.96 -4.73 21.29
C ASP A 116 -1.77 -6.19 20.83
N GLU A 117 -2.83 -6.76 20.25
CA GLU A 117 -2.87 -8.11 19.69
C GLU A 117 -2.23 -8.23 18.29
N SER A 118 -1.99 -7.10 17.62
CA SER A 118 -1.32 -7.09 16.32
C SER A 118 0.15 -7.45 16.47
N GLY A 119 0.67 -8.19 15.50
CA GLY A 119 2.10 -8.48 15.44
C GLY A 119 2.89 -7.26 14.98
N ILE A 120 4.21 -7.36 15.10
CA ILE A 120 5.11 -6.26 14.79
C ILE A 120 5.10 -5.98 13.28
N ALA A 121 4.79 -4.73 12.94
CA ALA A 121 4.80 -4.22 11.58
C ALA A 121 6.23 -4.24 11.03
N ARG A 122 6.39 -4.74 9.81
CA ARG A 122 7.72 -4.90 9.18
C ARG A 122 7.70 -4.51 7.72
N GLN A 123 8.81 -3.97 7.24
CA GLN A 123 8.98 -3.69 5.82
C GLN A 123 8.83 -4.98 5.01
N PHE A 124 8.00 -4.91 3.97
CA PHE A 124 7.82 -6.04 3.07
C PHE A 124 8.90 -6.01 1.99
N LYS A 125 9.75 -7.03 2.00
CA LYS A 125 10.68 -7.30 0.91
C LYS A 125 10.08 -8.41 0.05
N LYS A 126 9.82 -8.12 -1.23
CA LYS A 126 9.53 -9.19 -2.18
C LYS A 126 10.73 -10.13 -2.22
N GLN A 127 10.52 -11.41 -1.96
CA GLN A 127 11.55 -12.40 -2.27
C GLN A 127 11.78 -12.37 -3.78
N LYS A 128 13.05 -12.31 -4.18
CA LYS A 128 13.40 -12.52 -5.59
C LYS A 128 13.08 -13.99 -5.91
N PRO A 129 12.49 -14.27 -7.09
CA PRO A 129 12.36 -15.65 -7.58
C PRO A 129 13.73 -16.33 -7.65
#